data_AF-A0A954SLW9-F1
#
_entry.id   AF-A0A954SLW9-F1
#
_cell.length_a   1.000
_cell.length_b   1.000
_cell.length_c   1.000
_cell.angle_alpha   90.00
_cell.angle_beta   90.00
_cell.angle_gamma   90.00
#
_symmetry.space_group_name_H-M   'P 1'
#
loop_
_entity.id
_entity.type
_entity.pdbx_description
1 polymer ?
#
loop_
_entity_poly.entity_id
_entity_poly.type
_entity_poly.pdbx_seq_one_letter_code
_entity_poly.pdbx_strand_id
1 'polypeptide(L)'
;DQPAAQVVPTQWVETLQRVRTRWRSDRRQTAPPSMTIGDFVRHLAGLGGHLGRKGDGPPGWQTLWCGLEKLLLILRGTRLSEQKCG
;
A
#
# COMPACT_ATOMS: atom_id res chain seq x y z
N ASP A 1 8.73 5.00 15.29
CA ASP A 1 8.33 4.46 13.97
C ASP A 1 9.37 4.73 12.90
N GLN A 2 9.95 3.67 12.36
CA GLN A 2 10.93 3.75 11.27
C GLN A 2 10.22 4.02 9.93
N PRO A 3 10.80 4.82 9.01
CA PRO A 3 10.26 5.01 7.66
C PRO A 3 10.25 3.70 6.85
N ALA A 4 9.14 3.39 6.19
CA ALA A 4 8.99 2.18 5.38
C ALA A 4 10.01 2.10 4.24
N ALA A 5 10.35 3.23 3.62
CA ALA A 5 11.31 3.30 2.52
C ALA A 5 12.74 2.85 2.90
N GLN A 6 13.06 2.73 4.20
CA GLN A 6 14.34 2.18 4.65
C GLN A 6 14.37 0.64 4.64
N VAL A 7 13.21 -0.02 4.58
CA VAL A 7 13.09 -1.49 4.69
C VAL A 7 12.50 -2.10 3.43
N VAL A 8 11.60 -1.40 2.76
CA VAL A 8 10.99 -1.83 1.49
C VAL A 8 11.34 -0.88 0.36
N PRO A 9 11.33 -1.35 -0.91
CA PRO A 9 11.63 -0.49 -2.05
C PRO A 9 10.74 0.75 -2.10
N THR A 10 11.32 1.93 -2.34
CA THR A 10 10.59 3.20 -2.38
C THR A 10 9.41 3.16 -3.35
N GLN A 11 9.58 2.51 -4.50
CA GLN A 11 8.51 2.33 -5.50
C GLN A 11 7.27 1.65 -4.89
N TRP A 12 7.45 0.69 -3.97
CA TRP A 12 6.33 0.02 -3.33
C TRP A 12 5.55 0.97 -2.42
N VAL A 13 6.27 1.80 -1.66
CA VAL A 13 5.69 2.83 -0.79
C VAL A 13 4.89 3.83 -1.61
N GLU A 14 5.48 4.33 -2.70
CA GLU A 14 4.84 5.29 -3.61
C GLU A 14 3.60 4.71 -4.28
N THR A 15 3.68 3.49 -4.83
CA THR A 15 2.55 2.84 -5.46
C THR A 15 1.42 2.61 -4.47
N LEU A 16 1.72 2.09 -3.27
CA LEU A 16 0.72 1.84 -2.23
C LEU A 16 0.05 3.14 -1.77
N GLN A 17 0.81 4.23 -1.68
CA GLN A 17 0.30 5.56 -1.36
C GLN A 17 -0.65 6.10 -2.44
N ARG A 18 -0.34 5.89 -3.73
CA ARG A 18 -1.21 6.26 -4.86
C ARG A 18 -2.48 5.41 -4.94
N VAL A 19 -2.41 4.13 -4.57
CA VAL A 19 -3.58 3.24 -4.55
C VAL A 19 -4.53 3.63 -3.41
N ARG A 20 -3.99 4.05 -2.25
CA ARG A 20 -4.78 4.46 -1.09
C ARG A 20 -5.61 5.71 -1.33
N THR A 21 -5.07 6.71 -2.02
CA THR A 21 -5.78 8.00 -2.24
C THR A 21 -7.09 7.83 -3.01
N ARG A 22 -7.29 6.71 -3.71
CA ARG A 22 -8.57 6.37 -4.36
C ARG A 22 -9.57 5.61 -3.49
N TRP A 23 -9.14 5.00 -2.38
CA TRP A 23 -9.97 4.10 -1.55
C TRP A 23 -10.59 4.77 -0.31
N ARG A 24 -10.07 5.92 0.16
CA ARG A 24 -10.76 6.73 1.18
C ARG A 24 -11.48 7.90 0.52
N SER A 25 -12.80 7.95 0.69
CA SER A 25 -13.65 9.10 0.32
C SER A 25 -13.34 10.38 1.10
N ASP A 26 -12.45 10.31 2.09
CA ASP A 26 -11.99 11.46 2.87
C ASP A 26 -10.83 12.16 2.15
N ARG A 27 -11.18 13.20 1.37
CA ARG A 27 -10.25 14.09 0.65
C ARG A 27 -9.29 14.89 1.56
N ARG A 28 -9.33 14.72 2.89
CA ARG A 28 -8.53 15.50 3.86
C ARG A 28 -7.17 14.88 4.20
N GLN A 29 -6.55 14.15 3.28
CA GLN A 29 -5.14 13.80 3.41
C GLN A 29 -4.29 14.72 2.54
N THR A 30 -4.08 15.93 3.08
CA THR A 30 -2.94 16.77 2.76
C THR A 30 -1.66 15.95 2.95
N ALA A 31 -0.84 15.87 1.90
CA ALA A 31 0.50 15.26 1.81
C ALA A 31 0.88 14.25 2.90
N PRO A 32 0.99 12.94 2.59
CA PRO A 32 1.28 11.96 3.63
C PRO A 32 2.65 12.24 4.26
N PRO A 33 2.75 12.29 5.60
CA PRO A 33 4.05 12.17 6.26
C PRO A 33 4.72 10.88 5.78
N SER A 34 6.05 10.83 5.79
CA SER A 34 6.84 9.65 5.42
C SER A 34 6.19 8.38 5.99
N MET A 35 5.68 7.50 5.12
CA MET A 35 4.93 6.32 5.53
C MET A 35 5.77 5.50 6.51
N THR A 36 5.25 5.23 7.70
CA THR A 36 5.92 4.37 8.68
C THR A 36 5.82 2.90 8.25
N ILE A 37 6.68 2.02 8.79
CA ILE A 37 6.54 0.57 8.57
C ILE A 37 5.14 0.09 9.00
N GLY A 38 4.64 0.56 10.14
CA GLY A 38 3.31 0.18 10.63
C GLY A 38 2.19 0.58 9.66
N ASP A 39 2.28 1.77 9.07
CA ASP A 39 1.33 2.22 8.05
C ASP A 39 1.44 1.42 6.77
N PHE A 40 2.67 1.08 6.34
CA PHE A 40 2.89 0.23 5.18
C PHE A 40 2.22 -1.13 5.35
N VAL A 41 2.46 -1.80 6.49
CA VAL A 41 1.87 -3.11 6.81
C VAL A 41 0.35 -3.01 6.85
N ARG A 42 -0.22 -1.97 7.46
CA ARG A 42 -1.67 -1.77 7.52
C ARG A 42 -2.28 -1.55 6.13
N HIS A 43 -1.63 -0.77 5.28
CA HIS A 43 -2.10 -0.54 3.91
C HIS A 43 -1.98 -1.80 3.03
N LEU A 44 -0.87 -2.54 3.18
CA LEU A 44 -0.66 -3.80 2.48
C LEU A 44 -1.74 -4.82 2.88
N ALA A 45 -2.02 -4.93 4.17
CA ALA A 45 -3.09 -5.77 4.68
C ALA A 45 -4.47 -5.35 4.14
N GLY A 46 -4.71 -4.04 4.00
CA GLY A 46 -5.93 -3.51 3.37
C GLY A 46 -6.12 -4.01 1.94
N LEU A 47 -5.06 -4.02 1.12
CA LEU A 47 -5.10 -4.66 -0.21
C LEU A 47 -5.41 -6.15 -0.11
N GLY A 48 -4.87 -6.81 0.91
CA GLY A 48 -5.12 -8.21 1.24
C GLY A 48 -6.55 -8.53 1.70
N GLY A 49 -7.38 -7.51 2.00
CA GLY A 49 -8.74 -7.68 2.51
C GLY A 49 -8.90 -7.48 4.01
N HIS A 50 -7.86 -7.01 4.72
CA HIS A 50 -7.98 -6.62 6.12
C HIS A 50 -8.75 -5.31 6.24
N LEU A 51 -9.92 -5.36 6.90
CA LEU A 51 -10.79 -4.20 7.04
C LEU A 51 -10.23 -3.14 8.00
N GLY A 52 -9.41 -3.55 8.97
CA GLY A 52 -8.80 -2.65 9.95
C GLY A 52 -9.82 -2.02 10.91
N ARG A 53 -10.89 -2.75 11.26
CA ARG A 53 -11.87 -2.29 12.25
C ARG A 53 -11.28 -2.42 13.65
N LYS A 54 -11.85 -1.66 14.60
CA LYS A 54 -11.47 -1.75 16.01
C LYS A 54 -11.74 -3.19 16.51
N GLY A 55 -10.68 -3.87 16.96
CA GLY A 55 -10.77 -5.23 17.50
C GLY A 55 -10.48 -6.36 16.52
N ASP A 56 -10.26 -6.08 15.22
CA ASP A 56 -9.89 -7.12 14.24
C ASP A 56 -8.50 -7.77 14.52
N GLY A 57 -7.71 -7.18 15.42
CA GLY A 57 -6.35 -7.62 15.71
C GLY A 57 -5.35 -7.31 14.59
N PRO A 58 -4.09 -7.74 14.71
CA PRO A 58 -3.10 -7.58 13.65
C PRO A 58 -3.43 -8.46 12.44
N PRO A 59 -3.07 -8.03 11.21
CA PRO A 59 -3.28 -8.84 10.03
C PRO A 59 -2.44 -10.12 10.06
N GLY A 60 -3.04 -11.24 9.63
CA GLY A 60 -2.34 -12.51 9.49
C GLY A 60 -1.39 -12.54 8.28
N TRP A 61 -0.46 -13.50 8.28
CA TRP A 61 0.55 -13.64 7.22
C TRP A 61 -0.07 -13.85 5.83
N GLN A 62 -1.18 -14.60 5.74
CA GLN A 62 -1.90 -14.83 4.48
C GLN A 62 -2.47 -13.53 3.91
N THR A 63 -3.05 -12.69 4.77
CA THR A 63 -3.58 -11.38 4.36
C THR A 63 -2.47 -10.47 3.84
N LEU A 64 -1.31 -10.48 4.51
CA LEU A 64 -0.14 -9.73 4.04
C LEU A 64 0.37 -10.25 2.70
N TRP A 65 0.44 -11.57 2.51
CA TRP A 65 0.84 -12.19 1.25
C TRP A 65 -0.11 -11.81 0.11
N CYS A 66 -1.42 -11.97 0.29
CA CYS A 66 -2.42 -11.57 -0.69
C CYS A 66 -2.34 -10.07 -1.03
N GLY A 67 -2.04 -9.23 -0.03
CA GLY A 67 -1.78 -7.80 -0.24
C GLY A 67 -0.54 -7.53 -1.09
N LEU A 68 0.53 -8.28 -0.84
CA LEU A 68 1.79 -8.19 -1.58
C LEU A 68 1.63 -8.62 -3.04
N GLU A 69 0.95 -9.74 -3.31
CA GLU A 69 0.67 -10.19 -4.68
C GLU A 69 -0.07 -9.14 -5.49
N LYS A 70 -1.09 -8.50 -4.89
CA LYS A 70 -1.83 -7.41 -5.51
C LYS A 70 -0.97 -6.18 -5.73
N LEU A 71 -0.12 -5.79 -4.77
CA LEU A 71 0.81 -4.68 -4.92
C LEU A 71 1.78 -4.92 -6.09
N LEU A 72 2.34 -6.12 -6.19
CA LEU A 72 3.23 -6.51 -7.29
C LEU A 72 2.52 -6.48 -8.65
N LEU A 73 1.25 -6.90 -8.71
CA LEU A 73 0.45 -6.79 -9.93
C LEU A 73 0.26 -5.32 -10.34
N ILE A 74 -0.06 -4.44 -9.40
CA ILE A 74 -0.21 -3.00 -9.66
C ILE A 74 1.11 -2.41 -10.15
N LEU A 75 2.23 -2.76 -9.53
CA LEU A 75 3.57 -2.31 -9.96
C LEU A 75 3.90 -2.71 -11.40
N ARG A 76 3.51 -3.92 -11.81
CA ARG A 76 3.63 -4.35 -13.22
C ARG A 76 2.76 -3.48 -14.12
N GLY A 77 1.51 -3.25 -13.74
CA GLY A 77 0.58 -2.39 -14.48
C GLY A 77 1.08 -0.96 -14.62
N THR A 78 1.64 -0.36 -13.57
CA THR A 78 2.20 1.00 -13.63
C THR A 78 3.37 1.08 -14.61
N ARG A 79 4.28 0.10 -14.59
CA ARG A 79 5.40 0.04 -15.53
C ARG A 79 4.93 -0.07 -16.97
N LEU A 80 3.94 -0.94 -17.22
CA LEU A 80 3.35 -1.10 -18.56
C LEU A 80 2.64 0.18 -19.02
N SER A 81 1.97 0.90 -18.12
CA SER A 81 1.32 2.18 -18.48
C SER A 81 2.29 3.30 -18.81
N GLU A 82 3.52 3.24 -18.29
CA GLU A 82 4.59 4.20 -18.60
C GLU A 82 5.25 3.88 -19.96
N GLN A 83 5.23 2.61 -20.38
CA GLN A 83 5.61 2.19 -21.72
C GLN A 83 4.51 2.59 -22.71
N LYS A 84 4.64 3.77 -23.32
CA LYS A 84 3.76 4.18 -24.40
C LYS A 84 3.92 3.20 -25.57
N CYS A 85 2.81 2.61 -26.00
CA CYS A 85 2.74 2.00 -27.33
C CYS A 85 2.92 3.14 -28.34
N GLY A 86 3.89 2.98 -29.24
CA GLY A 86 4.13 3.92 -30.33
C GLY A 86 2.96 4.01 -31.31
#